data_AF-A0A6A3DKU8-F1
#
_entry.id   AF-A0A6A3DKU8-F1
#
_cell.length_a   1.000
_cell.length_b   1.000
_cell.length_c   1.000
_cell.angle_alpha   90.00
_cell.angle_beta   90.00
_cell.angle_gamma   90.00
#
_symmetry.space_group_name_H-M   'P 1'
#
loop_
_entity.id
_entity.type
_entity.pdbx_description
1 polymer ?
#
loop_
_entity_poly.entity_id
_entity_poly.type
_entity_poly.pdbx_seq_one_letter_code
_entity_poly.pdbx_strand_id
1 'polypeptide(L)' 'MYPKTVVAVARARALEASMSRRDDPPAAAPEPQVITNAGVDEGVPPELLQPENRQHLADRSRQEAF' A
#
# COMPACT_ATOMS: atom_id res chain seq x y z
N MET A 1 -29.23 41.47 21.88
CA MET A 1 -27.92 41.04 21.34
C MET A 1 -27.95 41.21 19.82
N TYR A 2 -26.98 41.91 19.22
CA TYR A 2 -27.04 42.24 17.79
C TYR A 2 -26.63 41.02 16.95
N PRO A 3 -27.31 40.68 15.84
CA PRO A 3 -27.05 39.46 15.06
C PRO A 3 -25.56 39.23 14.69
N LYS A 4 -24.82 40.32 14.41
CA LYS A 4 -23.38 40.31 14.13
C LYS A 4 -22.53 39.73 15.27
N THR A 5 -22.97 39.88 16.52
CA THR A 5 -22.25 39.37 17.71
C THR A 5 -22.40 37.87 17.88
N VAL A 6 -23.55 37.30 17.51
CA VAL A 6 -23.78 35.85 17.56
C VAL A 6 -22.91 35.14 16.51
N VAL A 7 -22.80 35.70 15.31
CA VAL A 7 -21.92 35.17 14.24
C VAL A 7 -20.45 35.23 14.65
N ALA A 8 -20.02 36.35 15.27
CA ALA A 8 -18.66 36.50 15.76
C ALA A 8 -18.32 35.46 16.84
N VAL A 9 -19.23 35.23 17.79
CA VAL A 9 -19.07 34.22 18.85
C VAL A 9 -19.02 32.80 18.27
N ALA A 10 -19.91 32.47 17.33
CA ALA A 10 -19.91 31.15 16.69
C ALA A 10 -18.59 30.88 15.94
N ARG A 11 -18.07 31.89 15.23
CA ARG A 11 -16.78 31.80 14.53
C ARG A 11 -15.61 31.64 15.51
N ALA A 12 -15.63 32.36 16.63
CA ALA A 12 -14.61 32.23 17.68
C ALA A 12 -14.59 30.82 18.28
N ARG A 13 -15.76 30.25 18.58
CA ARG A 13 -15.89 28.87 19.09
C ARG A 13 -15.42 27.81 18.08
N ALA A 14 -15.76 27.98 16.80
CA ALA A 14 -15.29 27.08 15.75
C ALA A 14 -13.77 27.13 15.56
N LEU A 15 -13.18 28.33 15.70
CA LEU A 15 -11.73 28.52 15.65
C LEU A 15 -11.05 27.87 16.87
N GLU A 16 -11.58 28.09 18.07
CA GLU A 16 -11.10 27.47 19.33
C GLU A 16 -11.09 25.95 19.23
N ALA A 17 -12.20 25.33 18.78
CA ALA A 17 -12.28 23.89 18.57
C ALA A 17 -11.30 23.37 17.50
N SER A 18 -11.08 24.14 16.44
CA SER A 18 -10.13 23.78 15.37
C SER A 18 -8.68 23.85 15.84
N MET A 19 -8.34 24.77 16.74
CA MET A 19 -7.00 24.86 17.33
C MET A 19 -6.77 23.71 18.30
N SER A 20 -7.74 23.38 19.16
CA SER A 20 -7.66 22.24 20.09
C SER A 20 -7.37 20.92 19.37
N ARG A 21 -7.95 20.69 18.18
CA ARG A 21 -7.69 19.49 17.37
C ARG A 21 -6.24 19.37 16.89
N ARG A 22 -5.51 20.48 16.78
CA ARG A 22 -4.09 20.47 16.36
C ARG A 22 -3.15 20.06 17.49
N ASP A 23 -3.60 20.20 18.73
CA ASP A 23 -2.88 19.75 19.92
C ASP A 23 -3.13 18.25 20.20
N ASP A 24 -4.14 17.64 19.57
CA ASP A 24 -4.35 16.20 19.66
C ASP A 24 -3.20 15.44 18.98
N PRO A 25 -2.75 14.31 19.56
CA PRO A 25 -1.77 13.45 18.93
C PRO A 25 -2.22 13.04 17.53
N PRO A 26 -1.30 12.94 16.56
CA PRO A 26 -1.64 12.45 15.24
C PRO A 26 -2.28 11.07 15.37
N ALA A 27 -3.33 10.83 14.59
CA ALA A 27 -3.95 9.52 14.51
C ALA A 27 -2.88 8.47 14.19
N ALA A 28 -2.94 7.32 14.88
CA ALA A 28 -2.01 6.24 14.64
C ALA A 28 -2.02 5.86 13.15
N ALA A 29 -0.83 5.81 12.55
CA ALA A 29 -0.71 5.32 11.19
C ALA A 29 -1.13 3.83 11.16
N PRO A 30 -1.87 3.39 10.12
CA PRO A 30 -2.11 1.96 9.94
C PRO A 30 -0.77 1.25 9.73
N GLU A 31 -0.66 0.02 10.24
CA GLU A 31 0.54 -0.78 10.02
C GLU A 31 0.73 -1.04 8.51
N PRO A 32 1.99 -1.02 8.02
CA PRO A 32 2.28 -1.42 6.66
C PRO A 32 1.80 -2.85 6.41
N GLN A 33 0.94 -3.02 5.40
CA GLN A 33 0.54 -4.35 4.95
C GLN A 33 1.72 -5.02 4.25
N VAL A 34 2.14 -6.18 4.75
CA VAL A 34 3.19 -6.99 4.11
C VAL A 34 2.55 -7.79 2.98
N ILE A 35 2.82 -7.41 1.74
CA ILE A 35 2.45 -8.18 0.54
C ILE A 35 3.67 -9.03 0.16
N THR A 36 3.62 -10.34 0.44
CA THR A 36 4.70 -11.27 0.10
C THR A 36 4.47 -11.90 -1.28
N ASN A 37 5.54 -12.05 -2.07
CA ASN A 37 5.53 -12.81 -3.33
C ASN A 37 5.68 -14.32 -3.11
N ALA A 38 5.52 -14.81 -1.87
CA ALA A 38 5.52 -16.24 -1.57
C ALA A 38 4.39 -16.93 -2.37
N GLY A 39 4.76 -17.63 -3.45
CA GLY A 39 3.84 -18.28 -4.39
C GLY A 39 3.83 -17.70 -5.81
N VAL A 40 4.60 -16.63 -6.10
CA VAL A 40 4.68 -16.04 -7.45
C VAL A 40 5.69 -16.77 -8.35
N ASP A 41 6.64 -17.48 -7.76
CA ASP A 41 7.81 -18.02 -8.47
C ASP A 41 7.77 -19.55 -8.64
N GLU A 42 6.65 -20.10 -9.10
CA GLU A 42 6.61 -21.50 -9.55
C GLU A 42 7.19 -21.69 -10.97
N GLY A 43 7.69 -20.60 -11.60
CA GLY A 43 8.11 -20.61 -13.00
C GLY A 43 6.95 -20.90 -13.95
N VAL A 44 7.20 -20.77 -15.26
CA VAL A 44 6.20 -21.17 -16.26
C VAL A 44 6.26 -22.69 -16.41
N PRO A 45 5.14 -23.44 -16.27
CA PRO A 45 5.12 -24.87 -16.50
C PRO A 45 5.72 -25.21 -17.88
N PRO A 46 6.64 -26.20 -17.98
CA PRO A 46 7.33 -26.53 -19.22
C PRO A 46 6.37 -26.82 -20.39
N GLU A 47 5.21 -27.42 -20.11
CA GLU A 47 4.14 -27.72 -21.07
C GLU A 47 3.48 -26.47 -21.68
N LEU A 48 3.72 -25.28 -21.14
CA LEU A 48 3.27 -24.01 -21.74
C LEU A 48 4.35 -23.35 -22.60
N LEU A 49 5.60 -23.81 -22.52
CA LEU A 49 6.69 -23.28 -23.32
C LEU A 49 6.59 -23.75 -24.78
N GLN A 50 7.08 -22.93 -25.70
CA GLN A 50 7.31 -23.33 -27.09
C GLN A 50 8.31 -24.50 -27.15
N PRO A 51 8.23 -25.38 -28.16
CA PRO A 51 9.09 -26.56 -28.27
C PRO A 51 10.59 -26.25 -28.18
N GLU A 52 11.03 -25.17 -28.82
CA GLU A 52 12.42 -24.73 -28.84
C GLU A 52 12.88 -24.30 -27.44
N ASN A 53 12.02 -23.61 -26.70
CA ASN A 53 12.31 -23.16 -25.34
C ASN A 53 12.32 -24.33 -24.34
N ARG A 54 11.51 -25.38 -24.56
CA ARG A 54 11.61 -26.63 -23.78
C ARG A 54 12.93 -27.33 -24.01
N GLN A 55 13.40 -27.38 -25.26
CA GLN A 55 14.69 -27.99 -25.60
C GLN A 55 15.83 -27.23 -24.91
N HIS A 56 15.84 -25.90 -25.00
CA HIS A 56 16.83 -25.07 -24.31
C HIS A 56 16.81 -25.26 -22.79
N LEU A 57 15.61 -25.37 -22.18
CA LEU A 57 15.47 -25.63 -20.76
C LEU A 57 16.05 -26.99 -20.38
N ALA A 58 15.73 -28.04 -21.15
CA ALA A 58 16.25 -29.39 -20.92
C ALA A 58 17.78 -29.45 -21.07
N ASP A 59 18.35 -28.76 -22.05
CA ASP A 59 19.79 -28.69 -22.27
C ASP A 59 20.50 -27.93 -21.15
N ARG A 60 19.90 -26.84 -20.64
CA ARG A 60 20.40 -26.12 -19.46
C ARG A 60 20.37 -26.98 -18.20
N SER A 61 19.24 -27.64 -17.91
CA SER A 61 19.13 -28.52 -16.73
C SER A 61 20.12 -29.68 -16.76
N ARG A 62 20.45 -30.20 -17.95
CA ARG A 62 21.51 -31.21 -18.10
C ARG A 62 22.90 -30.64 -17.80
N GLN A 63 23.19 -29.42 -18.21
CA GLN A 63 24.48 -28.76 -17.92
C GLN A 63 24.66 -28.45 -16.43
N GLU A 64 23.59 -28.10 -15.74
CA GLU A 64 23.61 -27.81 -14.29
C GLU A 64 23.75 -29.06 -13.41
N ALA A 65 23.56 -30.26 -13.98
CA ALA A 65 23.69 -31.54 -13.27
C ALA A 65 25.13 -32.10 -13.25
N PHE A 66 26.11 -31.35 -13.76
CA PHE A 66 27.54 -31.68 -13.79
C PHE A 66 28.38 -30.59 -13.13
#